data_AF-A0A965QUH0-F1
#
_entry.id   AF-A0A965QUH0-F1
#
_cell.length_a   1.000
_cell.length_b   1.000
_cell.length_c   1.000
_cell.angle_alpha   90.00
_cell.angle_beta   90.00
_cell.angle_gamma   90.00
#
_symmetry.space_group_name_H-M   'P 1'
#
loop_
_entity.id
_entity.type
_entity.pdbx_description
1 polymer ?
#
loop_
_entity_poly.entity_id
_entity_poly.type
_entity_poly.pdbx_seq_one_letter_code
_entity_poly.pdbx_strand_id
1 'polypeptide(L)'
;MISTAPAHAASNLPEIADKIGAFIAVARIKARDGITVAEFGELTVALLRVAIAAADLLAVDGSRKKELVLEAVAALFDALADKAVPTLAWPVWLIVRPTVRQLVLLAAAGAIESLLPVVRIAT
;
A
#
# COMPACT_ATOMS: atom_id res chain seq x y z
N MET A 1 -1.48 -35.09 -16.77
CA MET A 1 -1.02 -34.45 -15.52
C MET A 1 -0.17 -33.22 -15.84
N ILE A 2 -0.82 -32.12 -16.24
CA ILE A 2 -0.23 -30.78 -16.33
C ILE A 2 -1.35 -29.80 -15.92
N SER A 3 -1.03 -28.85 -15.04
CA SER A 3 -1.74 -27.56 -14.88
C SER A 3 -2.91 -27.41 -13.88
N THR A 4 -2.73 -27.75 -12.60
CA THR A 4 -3.55 -27.13 -11.53
C THR A 4 -2.82 -25.99 -10.80
N ALA A 5 -1.48 -25.90 -10.96
CA ALA A 5 -0.66 -24.83 -10.37
C ALA A 5 -0.97 -23.40 -10.89
N PRO A 6 -1.15 -23.14 -12.20
CA PRO A 6 -1.45 -21.78 -12.66
C PRO A 6 -2.90 -21.35 -12.38
N ALA A 7 -3.84 -22.29 -12.22
CA ALA A 7 -5.23 -21.99 -11.85
C ALA A 7 -5.36 -21.54 -10.38
N HIS A 8 -4.59 -22.15 -9.47
CA HIS A 8 -4.52 -21.71 -8.07
C HIS A 8 -3.77 -20.38 -7.88
N ALA A 9 -2.79 -20.07 -8.75
CA ALA A 9 -2.15 -18.75 -8.74
C ALA A 9 -3.11 -17.64 -9.19
N ALA A 10 -4.00 -17.93 -10.14
CA ALA A 10 -4.99 -16.98 -10.66
C ALA A 10 -6.18 -16.69 -9.71
N SER A 11 -6.51 -17.59 -8.76
CA SER A 11 -7.62 -17.38 -7.81
C SER A 11 -7.29 -16.43 -6.66
N ASN A 12 -6.01 -16.30 -6.31
CA ASN A 12 -5.59 -15.53 -5.11
C ASN A 12 -5.28 -14.06 -5.43
N LEU A 13 -4.92 -13.75 -6.68
CA LEU A 13 -4.62 -12.39 -7.15
C LEU A 13 -5.82 -11.42 -7.07
N PRO A 14 -7.05 -11.81 -7.50
CA PRO A 14 -8.24 -10.98 -7.33
C PRO A 14 -8.48 -10.65 -5.86
N GLU A 15 -8.36 -11.64 -4.97
CA GLU A 15 -8.66 -11.49 -3.54
C GLU A 15 -7.72 -10.52 -2.81
N ILE A 16 -6.45 -10.43 -3.24
CA ILE A 16 -5.47 -9.50 -2.65
C ILE A 16 -5.72 -8.07 -3.12
N ALA A 17 -5.93 -7.88 -4.42
CA ALA A 17 -6.27 -6.58 -4.98
C ALA A 17 -7.59 -6.06 -4.36
N ASP A 18 -8.55 -6.94 -4.13
CA ASP A 18 -9.82 -6.63 -3.46
C ASP A 18 -9.62 -6.23 -2.00
N LYS A 19 -8.75 -6.93 -1.24
CA LYS A 19 -8.41 -6.55 0.15
C LYS A 19 -7.75 -5.18 0.24
N ILE A 20 -6.79 -4.89 -0.65
CA ILE A 20 -6.14 -3.58 -0.73
C ILE A 20 -7.16 -2.50 -1.14
N GLY A 21 -7.98 -2.77 -2.15
CA GLY A 21 -9.03 -1.87 -2.61
C GLY A 21 -10.05 -1.55 -1.53
N ALA A 22 -10.51 -2.57 -0.79
CA ALA A 22 -11.41 -2.42 0.34
C ALA A 22 -10.80 -1.58 1.47
N PHE A 23 -9.51 -1.81 1.80
CA PHE A 23 -8.80 -1.00 2.77
C PHE A 23 -8.75 0.47 2.34
N ILE A 24 -8.36 0.75 1.10
CA ILE A 24 -8.30 2.12 0.57
C ILE A 24 -9.69 2.76 0.56
N ALA A 25 -10.74 2.03 0.21
CA ALA A 25 -12.11 2.54 0.25
C ALA A 25 -12.51 3.01 1.66
N VAL A 26 -12.22 2.21 2.69
CA VAL A 26 -12.45 2.60 4.09
C VAL A 26 -11.59 3.79 4.50
N ALA A 27 -10.32 3.81 4.08
CA ALA A 27 -9.41 4.92 4.36
C ALA A 27 -9.89 6.25 3.75
N ARG A 28 -10.46 6.21 2.53
CA ARG A 28 -11.07 7.39 1.88
C ARG A 28 -12.27 7.92 2.63
N ILE A 29 -13.09 7.05 3.20
CA ILE A 29 -14.23 7.47 4.04
C ILE A 29 -13.72 8.18 5.29
N LYS A 30 -12.68 7.64 5.95
CA LYS A 30 -12.07 8.26 7.13
C LYS A 30 -11.42 9.60 6.84
N ALA A 31 -10.79 9.76 5.68
CA ALA A 31 -10.10 10.99 5.27
C ALA A 31 -11.01 12.02 4.59
N ARG A 32 -12.35 11.85 4.64
CA ARG A 32 -13.31 12.70 3.92
C ARG A 32 -13.11 14.18 4.25
N ASP A 33 -12.93 14.48 5.52
CA ASP A 33 -12.83 15.83 6.07
C ASP A 33 -11.37 16.32 6.18
N GLY A 34 -10.45 15.63 5.51
CA GLY A 34 -9.02 15.82 5.65
C GLY A 34 -8.37 14.74 6.50
N ILE A 35 -7.05 14.70 6.47
CA ILE A 35 -6.25 13.79 7.29
C ILE A 35 -4.93 14.47 7.63
N THR A 36 -4.36 14.21 8.80
CA THR A 36 -3.01 14.67 9.15
C THR A 36 -1.95 13.79 8.50
N VAL A 37 -0.72 14.29 8.42
CA VAL A 37 0.43 13.50 7.95
C VAL A 37 0.67 12.28 8.85
N ALA A 38 0.44 12.42 10.16
CA ALA A 38 0.58 11.32 11.12
C ALA A 38 -0.44 10.21 10.87
N GLU A 39 -1.73 10.56 10.73
CA GLU A 39 -2.79 9.59 10.42
C GLU A 39 -2.57 8.92 9.05
N PHE A 40 -2.07 9.66 8.05
CA PHE A 40 -1.67 9.06 6.78
C PHE A 40 -0.53 8.03 6.96
N GLY A 41 0.47 8.35 7.80
CA GLY A 41 1.54 7.43 8.17
C GLY A 41 1.03 6.17 8.86
N GLU A 42 0.10 6.31 9.80
CA GLU A 42 -0.54 5.17 10.48
C GLU A 42 -1.30 4.28 9.49
N LEU A 43 -2.08 4.87 8.58
CA LEU A 43 -2.77 4.13 7.51
C LEU A 43 -1.79 3.43 6.58
N THR A 44 -0.67 4.06 6.27
CA THR A 44 0.38 3.48 5.43
C THR A 44 0.99 2.25 6.10
N VAL A 45 1.34 2.33 7.39
CA VAL A 45 1.88 1.19 8.15
C VAL A 45 0.84 0.07 8.28
N ALA A 46 -0.43 0.41 8.53
CA ALA A 46 -1.50 -0.58 8.58
C ALA A 46 -1.69 -1.29 7.22
N LEU A 47 -1.67 -0.54 6.11
CA LEU A 47 -1.73 -1.10 4.77
C LEU A 47 -0.51 -1.98 4.47
N LEU A 48 0.70 -1.57 4.86
CA LEU A 48 1.91 -2.37 4.67
C LEU A 48 1.76 -3.76 5.31
N ARG A 49 1.21 -3.85 6.52
CA ARG A 49 0.97 -5.15 7.18
C ARG A 49 0.00 -6.03 6.39
N VAL A 50 -1.12 -5.45 5.94
CA VAL A 50 -2.13 -6.15 5.14
C VAL A 50 -1.54 -6.62 3.81
N ALA A 51 -0.84 -5.72 3.11
CA ALA A 51 -0.26 -5.99 1.81
C ALA A 51 0.89 -7.01 1.87
N ILE A 52 1.75 -6.95 2.90
CA ILE A 52 2.82 -7.94 3.12
C ILE A 52 2.22 -9.32 3.38
N ALA A 53 1.26 -9.42 4.32
CA ALA A 53 0.60 -10.68 4.62
C ALA A 53 -0.11 -11.27 3.38
N ALA A 54 -0.76 -10.41 2.60
CA ALA A 54 -1.40 -10.80 1.35
C ALA A 54 -0.36 -11.27 0.30
N ALA A 55 0.72 -10.52 0.11
CA ALA A 55 1.79 -10.87 -0.83
C ALA A 55 2.52 -12.16 -0.42
N ASP A 56 2.61 -12.47 0.87
CA ASP A 56 3.25 -13.69 1.35
C ASP A 56 2.50 -14.97 0.93
N LEU A 57 1.18 -14.87 0.68
CA LEU A 57 0.36 -15.97 0.14
C LEU A 57 0.64 -16.28 -1.35
N LEU A 58 1.32 -15.38 -2.06
CA LEU A 58 1.64 -15.56 -3.46
C LEU A 58 2.89 -16.41 -3.64
N ALA A 59 2.82 -17.37 -4.58
CA ALA A 59 3.96 -18.17 -5.02
C ALA A 59 4.79 -17.43 -6.07
N VAL A 60 5.27 -16.23 -5.73
CA VAL A 60 6.14 -15.39 -6.56
C VAL A 60 7.42 -15.03 -5.81
N ASP A 61 8.42 -14.57 -6.55
CA ASP A 61 9.70 -14.15 -5.99
C ASP A 61 9.57 -12.93 -5.05
N GLY A 62 10.57 -12.75 -4.19
CA GLY A 62 10.56 -11.69 -3.18
C GLY A 62 10.56 -10.28 -3.78
N SER A 63 11.23 -10.07 -4.92
CA SER A 63 11.18 -8.80 -5.64
C SER A 63 9.76 -8.47 -6.08
N ARG A 64 9.06 -9.42 -6.68
CA ARG A 64 7.67 -9.21 -7.11
C ARG A 64 6.72 -8.96 -5.95
N LYS A 65 6.90 -9.65 -4.81
CA LYS A 65 6.13 -9.37 -3.58
C LYS A 65 6.34 -7.93 -3.11
N LYS A 66 7.58 -7.47 -3.08
CA LYS A 66 7.92 -6.09 -2.68
C LYS A 66 7.28 -5.06 -3.62
N GLU A 67 7.33 -5.30 -4.92
CA GLU A 67 6.66 -4.44 -5.91
C GLU A 67 5.16 -4.33 -5.65
N LEU A 68 4.47 -5.46 -5.42
CA LEU A 68 3.03 -5.46 -5.13
C LEU A 68 2.68 -4.65 -3.87
N VAL A 69 3.51 -4.75 -2.83
CA VAL A 69 3.32 -3.97 -1.60
C VAL A 69 3.55 -2.47 -1.86
N LEU A 70 4.56 -2.11 -2.66
CA LEU A 70 4.81 -0.72 -3.04
C LEU A 70 3.72 -0.15 -3.94
N GLU A 71 3.17 -0.94 -4.86
CA GLU A 71 2.01 -0.61 -5.68
C GLU A 71 0.79 -0.28 -4.80
N ALA A 72 0.57 -1.04 -3.71
CA ALA A 72 -0.49 -0.76 -2.74
C ALA A 72 -0.30 0.58 -2.03
N VAL A 73 0.93 0.88 -1.58
CA VAL A 73 1.26 2.17 -0.94
C VAL A 73 1.09 3.33 -1.92
N ALA A 74 1.51 3.15 -3.16
CA ALA A 74 1.28 4.11 -4.24
C ALA A 74 -0.21 4.41 -4.39
N ALA A 75 -1.05 3.37 -4.45
CA ALA A 75 -2.50 3.52 -4.58
C ALA A 75 -3.11 4.28 -3.37
N LEU A 76 -2.64 4.02 -2.15
CA LEU A 76 -3.08 4.76 -0.96
C LEU A 76 -2.68 6.24 -1.02
N PHE A 77 -1.43 6.53 -1.39
CA PHE A 77 -0.95 7.91 -1.58
C PHE A 77 -1.80 8.63 -2.62
N ASP A 78 -2.00 8.00 -3.78
CA ASP A 78 -2.76 8.60 -4.88
C ASP A 78 -4.23 8.83 -4.48
N ALA A 79 -4.79 8.02 -3.59
CA ALA A 79 -6.15 8.17 -3.09
C ALA A 79 -6.34 9.26 -2.01
N LEU A 80 -5.31 9.53 -1.19
CA LEU A 80 -5.46 10.29 0.06
C LEU A 80 -4.55 11.51 0.19
N ALA A 81 -3.43 11.59 -0.52
CA ALA A 81 -2.41 12.61 -0.24
C ALA A 81 -2.93 14.04 -0.37
N ASP A 82 -3.88 14.27 -1.29
CA ASP A 82 -4.52 15.57 -1.47
C ASP A 82 -5.38 16.00 -0.26
N LYS A 83 -5.81 15.04 0.57
CA LYS A 83 -6.55 15.30 1.82
C LYS A 83 -5.65 15.70 2.98
N ALA A 84 -4.33 15.54 2.85
CA ALA A 84 -3.36 15.95 3.85
C ALA A 84 -2.85 17.38 3.68
N VAL A 85 -3.31 18.09 2.66
CA VAL A 85 -2.76 19.37 2.23
C VAL A 85 -3.78 20.49 2.41
N PRO A 86 -3.45 21.56 3.16
CA PRO A 86 -4.30 22.74 3.25
C PRO A 86 -4.51 23.39 1.88
N THR A 87 -5.71 23.94 1.65
CA THR A 87 -6.07 24.59 0.38
C THR A 87 -5.11 25.71 -0.03
N LEU A 88 -4.55 26.44 0.93
CA LEU A 88 -3.56 27.50 0.68
C LEU A 88 -2.24 26.98 0.07
N ALA A 89 -1.86 25.74 0.39
CA ALA A 89 -0.64 25.11 -0.10
C ALA A 89 -0.83 24.39 -1.46
N TRP A 90 -2.05 24.40 -2.02
CA TRP A 90 -2.40 23.62 -3.20
C TRP A 90 -1.55 23.90 -4.45
N PRO A 91 -1.21 25.16 -4.82
CA PRO A 91 -0.40 25.42 -6.01
C PRO A 91 1.01 24.81 -5.90
N VAL A 92 1.61 24.89 -4.72
CA VAL A 92 2.93 24.29 -4.46
C VAL A 92 2.81 22.77 -4.44
N TRP A 93 1.75 22.25 -3.83
CA TRP A 93 1.49 20.81 -3.73
C TRP A 93 1.46 20.13 -5.09
N LEU A 94 0.79 20.68 -6.08
CA LEU A 94 0.73 20.10 -7.43
C LEU A 94 2.12 19.88 -8.05
N ILE A 95 3.08 20.75 -7.73
CA ILE A 95 4.46 20.67 -8.23
C ILE A 95 5.25 19.63 -7.44
N VAL A 96 5.12 19.61 -6.11
CA VAL A 96 5.94 18.74 -5.24
C VAL A 96 5.35 17.34 -5.04
N ARG A 97 4.06 17.12 -5.34
CA ARG A 97 3.34 15.85 -5.14
C ARG A 97 4.08 14.64 -5.72
N PRO A 98 4.64 14.66 -6.95
CA PRO A 98 5.41 13.53 -7.47
C PRO A 98 6.66 13.22 -6.66
N THR A 99 7.38 14.25 -6.19
CA THR A 99 8.57 14.09 -5.34
C THR A 99 8.19 13.52 -3.98
N VAL A 100 7.12 14.03 -3.36
CA VAL A 100 6.62 13.52 -2.08
C VAL A 100 6.18 12.06 -2.22
N ARG A 101 5.50 11.71 -3.32
CA ARG A 101 5.14 10.31 -3.63
C ARG A 101 6.36 9.41 -3.67
N GLN A 102 7.44 9.85 -4.33
CA GLN A 102 8.69 9.09 -4.38
C GLN A 102 9.33 8.93 -3.00
N LEU A 103 9.32 9.98 -2.17
CA LEU A 103 9.82 9.91 -0.80
C LEU A 103 9.01 8.92 0.05
N VAL A 104 7.68 8.93 -0.08
CA VAL A 104 6.81 7.97 0.60
C VAL A 104 7.10 6.54 0.15
N LEU A 105 7.27 6.31 -1.14
CA LEU A 105 7.62 4.98 -1.66
C LEU A 105 9.01 4.52 -1.22
N LEU A 106 9.98 5.43 -1.14
CA LEU A 106 11.31 5.11 -0.64
C LEU A 106 11.26 4.75 0.86
N ALA A 107 10.52 5.52 1.65
CA ALA A 107 10.29 5.22 3.07
C ALA A 107 9.58 3.86 3.24
N ALA A 108 8.54 3.59 2.44
CA ALA A 108 7.85 2.32 2.44
C ALA A 108 8.76 1.15 2.04
N ALA A 109 9.65 1.34 1.06
CA ALA A 109 10.61 0.33 0.65
C ALA A 109 11.56 -0.07 1.80
N GLY A 110 11.97 0.89 2.64
CA GLY A 110 12.72 0.62 3.86
C GLY A 110 11.87 -0.02 4.97
N ALA A 111 10.63 0.46 5.14
CA ALA A 111 9.71 -0.06 6.14
C ALA A 111 9.33 -1.54 5.88
N ILE A 112 9.20 -1.95 4.62
CA ILE A 112 8.93 -3.35 4.26
C ILE A 112 10.03 -4.27 4.84
N GLU A 113 11.30 -3.93 4.64
CA GLU A 113 12.41 -4.74 5.15
C GLU A 113 12.39 -4.85 6.68
N SER A 114 12.01 -3.78 7.37
CA SER A 114 11.86 -3.77 8.82
C SER A 114 10.63 -4.55 9.32
N LEU A 115 9.54 -4.57 8.55
CA LEU A 115 8.28 -5.19 8.94
C LEU A 115 8.19 -6.68 8.59
N LEU A 116 8.94 -7.15 7.60
CA LEU A 116 8.95 -8.56 7.17
C LEU A 116 9.16 -9.55 8.33
N PRO A 117 10.13 -9.39 9.24
CA PRO A 117 10.31 -10.31 10.37
C PRO A 117 9.10 -10.31 11.31
N VAL A 118 8.52 -9.13 11.57
CA VAL A 118 7.40 -8.96 12.51
C VAL A 118 6.13 -9.63 11.96
N VAL A 119 5.82 -9.42 10.68
CA VAL A 119 4.64 -10.00 10.04
C VAL A 119 4.74 -11.53 9.96
N ARG A 120 5.94 -12.07 9.71
CA ARG A 120 6.19 -13.51 9.64
C ARG A 120 6.16 -14.24 10.99
N ILE A 121 6.38 -13.53 12.09
CA ILE A 121 6.21 -14.10 13.45
C ILE A 121 4.73 -14.14 13.84
N ALA A 122 3.93 -13.20 13.31
CA ALA A 122 2.52 -13.06 13.65
C ALA A 122 1.59 -13.96 12.83
N THR A 123 2.11 -14.65 11.80
CA THR A 123 1.36 -15.57 10.90
C THR A 123 1.85 -17.00 11.12
#